data_AF-A0A2R2MRT6-F1
#
_entry.id   AF-A0A2R2MRT6-F1
#
_cell.length_a   1.000
_cell.length_b   1.000
_cell.length_c   1.000
_cell.angle_alpha   90.00
_cell.angle_beta   90.00
_cell.angle_gamma   90.00
#
_symmetry.space_group_name_H-M   'P 1'
#
loop_
_entity.id
_entity.type
_entity.pdbx_description
1 polymer ?
#
loop_
_entity_poly.entity_id
_entity_poly.type
_entity_poly.pdbx_seq_one_letter_code
_entity_poly.pdbx_strand_id
1 'polypeptide(L)'
;MKTMAILIGMAATLATSDGFRCYSCEGYKEGSCGESFTASSTVYCYTACYKSISTVNVLIGSVITYSRGCHGTNPYSMTCDKIGGGIAGIGADEEKCYCSTDLCNSASNLLPSIVQIVMVVAAAFFFQKF
;
A
#
# COMPACT_ATOMS: atom_id res chain seq x y z
N MET A 1 16.55 38.80 4.73
CA MET A 1 17.37 38.05 3.75
C MET A 1 17.65 36.61 4.18
N LYS A 2 18.05 36.32 5.43
CA LYS A 2 18.30 34.94 5.90
C LYS A 2 17.06 34.01 5.90
N THR A 3 15.86 34.55 6.12
CA THR A 3 14.60 33.78 6.15
C THR A 3 14.14 33.28 4.78
N MET A 4 14.45 33.98 3.69
CA MET A 4 14.09 33.51 2.34
C MET A 4 14.99 32.36 1.85
N ALA A 5 16.26 32.33 2.25
CA ALA A 5 17.16 31.23 1.92
C ALA A 5 16.72 29.89 2.56
N ILE A 6 16.16 29.95 3.77
CA ILE A 6 15.64 28.77 4.48
C ILE A 6 14.39 28.22 3.79
N LEU A 7 13.48 29.11 3.36
CA LEU A 7 12.27 28.72 2.62
C LEU A 7 12.59 28.10 1.25
N ILE A 8 13.60 28.63 0.54
CA ILE A 8 14.06 28.06 -0.74
C ILE A 8 14.73 26.69 -0.52
N GLY A 9 15.49 26.52 0.57
CA GLY A 9 16.07 25.22 0.95
C GLY A 9 15.01 24.15 1.28
N MET A 10 13.96 24.51 2.02
CA MET A 10 12.84 23.60 2.29
C MET A 10 12.02 23.28 1.03
N ALA A 11 11.80 24.25 0.14
CA ALA A 11 11.11 24.02 -1.13
C ALA A 11 11.91 23.07 -2.06
N ALA A 12 13.25 23.15 -2.05
CA ALA A 12 14.10 22.26 -2.83
C ALA A 12 14.08 20.81 -2.32
N THR A 13 13.92 20.57 -1.02
CA THR A 13 13.76 19.22 -0.45
C THR A 13 12.35 18.64 -0.64
N LEU A 14 11.35 19.48 -0.93
CA LEU A 14 9.97 19.06 -1.19
C LEU A 14 9.69 18.79 -2.68
N ALA A 15 10.62 19.17 -3.57
CA ALA A 15 10.44 19.09 -5.02
C ALA A 15 11.06 17.85 -5.68
N THR A 16 11.74 16.98 -4.93
CA THR A 16 12.12 15.66 -5.44
C THR A 16 10.92 14.73 -5.27
N SER A 17 10.00 14.77 -6.24
CA SER A 17 9.07 13.65 -6.45
C SER A 17 9.87 12.45 -6.99
N ASP A 18 10.81 11.96 -6.20
CA ASP A 18 11.51 10.73 -6.53
C ASP A 18 10.45 9.64 -6.43
N GLY A 19 9.99 9.17 -7.58
CA GLY A 19 9.12 8.03 -7.61
C GLY A 19 9.78 6.87 -6.88
N PHE A 20 8.96 5.99 -6.35
CA PHE A 20 9.38 4.81 -5.63
C PHE A 20 8.83 3.58 -6.35
N ARG A 21 9.44 2.42 -6.13
CA ARG A 21 8.99 1.19 -6.77
C ARG A 21 7.92 0.54 -5.95
N CYS A 22 6.97 -0.11 -6.61
CA CYS A 22 5.97 -0.97 -6.01
C CYS A 22 6.01 -2.33 -6.69
N TYR A 23 5.62 -3.38 -5.97
CA TYR A 23 5.33 -4.66 -6.62
C TYR A 23 4.06 -4.56 -7.45
N SER A 24 4.04 -5.23 -8.60
CA SER A 24 2.90 -5.30 -9.50
C SER A 24 2.67 -6.72 -9.97
N CYS A 25 1.54 -7.28 -9.58
CA CYS A 25 1.09 -8.60 -10.00
C CYS A 25 -0.41 -8.75 -9.77
N GLU A 26 -0.94 -9.80 -10.37
CA GLU A 26 -2.27 -10.33 -10.12
C GLU A 26 -2.18 -11.86 -10.04
N GLY A 27 -2.92 -12.49 -9.15
CA GLY A 27 -2.94 -13.94 -9.05
C GLY A 27 -3.90 -14.49 -8.01
N TYR A 28 -4.06 -15.80 -8.03
CA TYR A 28 -4.86 -16.53 -7.04
C TYR A 28 -4.08 -16.76 -5.74
N LYS A 29 -4.79 -17.23 -4.71
CA LYS A 29 -4.24 -17.50 -3.37
C LYS A 29 -2.93 -18.30 -3.37
N GLU A 30 -2.83 -19.32 -4.22
CA GLU A 30 -1.66 -20.21 -4.33
C GLU A 30 -0.60 -19.73 -5.34
N GLY A 31 -0.84 -18.61 -6.02
CA GLY A 31 0.09 -18.03 -6.98
C GLY A 31 1.20 -17.20 -6.34
N SER A 32 2.14 -16.73 -7.15
CA SER A 32 3.28 -15.89 -6.71
C SER A 32 2.86 -14.52 -6.13
N CYS A 33 1.72 -13.99 -6.58
CA CYS A 33 1.10 -12.77 -6.03
C CYS A 33 0.23 -13.02 -4.80
N GLY A 34 0.00 -14.29 -4.48
CA GLY A 34 -1.01 -14.76 -3.53
C GLY A 34 -0.70 -14.47 -2.07
N GLU A 35 -1.27 -15.29 -1.19
CA GLU A 35 -1.14 -15.12 0.26
C GLU A 35 0.32 -15.15 0.71
N SER A 36 1.09 -16.13 0.20
CA SER A 36 2.53 -16.19 0.37
C SER A 36 3.23 -15.45 -0.77
N PHE A 37 3.59 -14.20 -0.53
CA PHE A 37 4.27 -13.38 -1.51
C PHE A 37 5.72 -13.84 -1.74
N THR A 38 6.08 -14.19 -2.98
CA THR A 38 7.38 -14.81 -3.31
C THR A 38 8.22 -14.03 -4.33
N ALA A 39 7.97 -12.73 -4.43
CA ALA A 39 8.54 -11.78 -5.39
C ALA A 39 7.78 -11.72 -6.73
N SER A 40 7.40 -10.50 -7.03
CA SER A 40 6.61 -10.06 -8.17
C SER A 40 7.41 -9.02 -8.93
N SER A 41 7.07 -8.79 -10.21
CA SER A 41 7.58 -7.65 -10.98
C SER A 41 7.44 -6.34 -10.21
N THR A 42 8.34 -5.40 -10.46
CA THR A 42 8.27 -4.06 -9.85
C THR A 42 7.96 -3.01 -10.91
N VAL A 43 7.26 -1.95 -10.50
CA VAL A 43 6.87 -0.81 -11.33
C VAL A 43 7.18 0.47 -10.58
N TYR A 44 7.46 1.56 -11.30
CA TYR A 44 7.77 2.86 -10.72
C TYR A 44 6.48 3.68 -10.53
N CYS A 45 6.29 4.25 -9.34
CA CYS A 45 5.08 4.97 -8.93
C CYS A 45 5.44 6.33 -8.33
N TYR A 46 4.57 7.32 -8.49
CA TYR A 46 4.80 8.70 -8.02
C TYR A 46 3.89 9.11 -6.84
N THR A 47 3.03 8.20 -6.38
CA THR A 47 1.89 8.50 -5.50
C THR A 47 1.80 7.49 -4.35
N ALA A 48 1.24 6.30 -4.59
CA ALA A 48 1.10 5.23 -3.60
C ALA A 48 1.23 3.85 -4.25
N CYS A 49 1.78 2.88 -3.52
CA CYS A 49 1.58 1.47 -3.78
C CYS A 49 0.22 1.04 -3.21
N TYR A 50 -0.42 0.06 -3.85
CA TYR A 50 -1.53 -0.67 -3.26
C TYR A 50 -1.27 -2.17 -3.21
N LYS A 51 -1.98 -2.82 -2.29
CA LYS A 51 -2.22 -4.25 -2.24
C LYS A 51 -3.71 -4.48 -2.04
N SER A 52 -4.30 -5.39 -2.80
CA SER A 52 -5.70 -5.76 -2.67
C SER A 52 -5.91 -7.25 -2.56
N ILE A 53 -6.95 -7.63 -1.84
CA ILE A 53 -7.54 -8.97 -1.86
C ILE A 53 -8.99 -8.82 -2.27
N SER A 54 -9.42 -9.56 -3.29
CA SER A 54 -10.82 -9.64 -3.69
C SER A 54 -11.31 -11.07 -3.47
N THR A 55 -12.39 -11.20 -2.71
CA THR A 55 -13.06 -12.47 -2.41
C THR A 55 -14.43 -12.46 -3.06
N VAL A 56 -14.67 -13.41 -3.96
CA VAL A 56 -15.98 -13.64 -4.56
C VAL A 56 -16.54 -14.92 -3.97
N ASN A 57 -17.61 -14.79 -3.20
CA ASN A 57 -18.35 -15.90 -2.62
C ASN A 57 -19.46 -16.32 -3.59
N VAL A 58 -19.50 -17.60 -3.92
CA VAL A 58 -20.57 -18.25 -4.69
C VAL A 58 -21.14 -19.42 -3.87
N LEU A 59 -22.30 -19.95 -4.26
CA LEU A 59 -22.97 -21.03 -3.49
C LEU A 59 -22.08 -22.24 -3.20
N ILE A 60 -21.11 -22.51 -4.07
CA ILE A 60 -20.27 -23.70 -4.05
C ILE A 60 -18.85 -23.45 -3.51
N GLY A 61 -18.54 -22.23 -3.04
CA GLY A 61 -17.22 -21.91 -2.49
C GLY A 61 -16.85 -20.44 -2.65
N SER A 62 -15.58 -20.11 -2.41
CA SER A 62 -15.05 -18.76 -2.56
C SER A 62 -13.84 -18.75 -3.47
N VAL A 63 -13.72 -17.69 -4.27
CA VAL A 63 -12.56 -17.40 -5.11
C VAL A 63 -11.85 -16.20 -4.51
N ILE A 64 -10.58 -16.37 -4.16
CA ILE A 64 -9.75 -15.30 -3.58
C ILE A 64 -8.66 -14.96 -4.57
N THR A 65 -8.58 -13.67 -4.90
CA THR A 65 -7.58 -13.09 -5.80
C THR A 65 -6.81 -12.00 -5.08
N TYR A 66 -5.56 -11.83 -5.48
CA TYR A 66 -4.61 -10.88 -4.92
C TYR A 66 -4.09 -10.00 -6.04
N SER A 67 -4.00 -8.70 -5.80
CA SER A 67 -3.42 -7.75 -6.76
C SER A 67 -2.55 -6.71 -6.07
N ARG A 68 -1.55 -6.21 -6.79
CA ARG A 68 -0.58 -5.22 -6.30
C ARG A 68 -0.24 -4.26 -7.44
N GLY A 69 0.07 -3.00 -7.12
CA GLY A 69 0.53 -2.04 -8.13
C GLY A 69 0.64 -0.60 -7.63
N CYS A 70 0.68 0.34 -8.57
CA CYS A 70 0.57 1.77 -8.30
C CYS A 70 -0.89 2.22 -8.19
N HIS A 71 -1.21 3.09 -7.25
CA HIS A 71 -2.48 3.81 -7.24
C HIS A 71 -2.29 5.17 -7.94
N GLY A 72 -3.17 5.54 -8.87
CA GLY A 72 -2.97 6.73 -9.71
C GLY A 72 -3.01 8.08 -8.97
N THR A 73 -3.52 8.09 -7.75
CA THR A 73 -3.68 9.28 -6.90
C THR A 73 -3.15 9.01 -5.50
N ASN A 74 -2.89 10.06 -4.72
CA ASN A 74 -2.62 9.89 -3.29
C ASN A 74 -3.94 9.52 -2.58
N PRO A 75 -4.02 8.35 -1.94
CA PRO A 75 -5.21 7.96 -1.21
C PRO A 75 -5.38 8.84 0.03
N TYR A 76 -6.62 9.07 0.43
CA TYR A 76 -6.94 9.86 1.62
C TYR A 76 -6.48 9.22 2.93
N SER A 77 -6.31 7.89 2.93
CA SER A 77 -5.78 7.12 4.03
C SER A 77 -4.76 6.10 3.54
N MET A 78 -3.71 5.88 4.34
CA MET A 78 -2.71 4.82 4.14
C MET A 78 -3.07 3.55 4.94
N THR A 79 -4.35 3.37 5.24
CA THR A 79 -4.88 2.20 5.95
C THR A 79 -5.52 1.20 4.99
N CYS A 80 -5.87 0.04 5.52
CA CYS A 80 -6.68 -0.95 4.81
C CYS A 80 -8.15 -0.59 4.91
N ASP A 81 -8.80 -0.46 3.77
CA ASP A 81 -10.25 -0.30 3.68
C ASP A 81 -10.88 -1.55 3.10
N LYS A 82 -12.01 -1.94 3.68
CA LYS A 82 -12.84 -3.07 3.23
C LYS A 82 -14.12 -2.53 2.63
N ILE A 83 -14.42 -2.94 1.41
CA ILE A 83 -15.67 -2.65 0.73
C ILE A 83 -16.27 -4.00 0.35
N GLY A 84 -17.46 -4.29 0.83
CA GLY A 84 -18.11 -5.58 0.63
C GLY A 84 -19.62 -5.44 0.51
N GLY A 85 -20.22 -6.32 -0.28
CA GLY A 85 -21.65 -6.34 -0.50
C GLY A 85 -22.12 -7.69 -1.05
N GLY A 86 -23.28 -8.15 -0.60
CA GLY A 86 -23.83 -9.42 -1.05
C GLY A 86 -25.16 -9.79 -0.40
N ILE A 87 -25.73 -10.87 -0.90
CA ILE A 87 -26.88 -11.58 -0.33
C ILE A 87 -26.42 -12.95 0.15
N ALA A 88 -27.23 -13.65 0.97
CA ALA A 88 -26.84 -14.96 1.49
C ALA A 88 -26.45 -15.94 0.35
N GLY A 89 -25.21 -16.41 0.38
CA GLY A 89 -24.65 -17.35 -0.60
C GLY A 89 -23.99 -16.73 -1.85
N ILE A 90 -24.13 -15.42 -2.08
CA ILE A 90 -23.48 -14.70 -3.20
C ILE A 90 -23.05 -13.31 -2.75
N GLY A 91 -21.76 -13.03 -2.76
CA GLY A 91 -21.22 -11.74 -2.36
C GLY A 91 -19.82 -11.49 -2.88
N ALA A 92 -19.43 -10.23 -2.93
CA ALA A 92 -18.08 -9.82 -3.27
C ALA A 92 -17.55 -8.89 -2.18
N ASP A 93 -16.37 -9.21 -1.67
CA ASP A 93 -15.65 -8.42 -0.69
C ASP A 93 -14.29 -8.05 -1.26
N GLU A 94 -13.89 -6.81 -1.11
CA GLU A 94 -12.59 -6.30 -1.51
C GLU A 94 -11.93 -5.58 -0.33
N GLU A 95 -10.72 -5.96 0.00
CA GLU A 95 -9.86 -5.24 0.93
C GLU A 95 -8.71 -4.60 0.15
N LYS A 96 -8.47 -3.32 0.35
CA LYS A 96 -7.40 -2.54 -0.29
C LYS A 96 -6.61 -1.78 0.75
N CYS A 97 -5.28 -1.92 0.72
CA CYS A 97 -4.37 -1.17 1.58
C CYS A 97 -3.37 -0.39 0.73
N TYR A 98 -3.00 0.79 1.23
CA TYR A 98 -2.08 1.70 0.55
C TYR A 98 -0.84 1.99 1.39
N CYS A 99 0.26 2.29 0.72
CA CYS A 99 1.50 2.72 1.35
C CYS A 99 2.36 3.53 0.36
N SER A 100 3.27 4.38 0.86
CA SER A 100 4.01 5.36 0.04
C SER A 100 5.54 5.26 0.21
N THR A 101 6.07 4.05 0.39
CA THR A 101 7.52 3.80 0.52
C THR A 101 7.96 2.74 -0.48
N ASP A 102 9.26 2.69 -0.81
CA ASP A 102 9.80 1.74 -1.80
C ASP A 102 9.47 0.30 -1.40
N LEU A 103 8.82 -0.44 -2.30
CA LEU A 103 8.48 -1.85 -2.19
C LEU A 103 7.63 -2.20 -0.94
N CYS A 104 6.89 -1.21 -0.43
CA CYS A 104 6.12 -1.32 0.80
C CYS A 104 4.95 -2.31 0.72
N ASN A 105 4.43 -2.52 -0.49
CA ASN A 105 3.39 -3.50 -0.76
C ASN A 105 3.99 -4.90 -0.96
N SER A 106 5.02 -5.29 -0.20
CA SER A 106 5.62 -6.63 -0.18
C SER A 106 4.91 -7.58 0.78
N ALA A 107 4.32 -7.05 1.86
CA ALA A 107 3.83 -7.87 2.96
C ALA A 107 2.90 -8.99 2.47
N SER A 108 3.08 -10.20 3.01
CA SER A 108 2.19 -11.36 2.80
C SER A 108 0.80 -11.08 3.37
N ASN A 109 0.75 -10.32 4.49
CA ASN A 109 -0.47 -9.84 5.11
C ASN A 109 -0.81 -8.41 4.66
N LEU A 110 -2.09 -8.03 4.76
CA LEU A 110 -2.57 -6.69 4.37
C LEU A 110 -2.24 -5.62 5.42
N LEU A 111 -1.99 -6.02 6.67
CA LEU A 111 -1.56 -5.11 7.72
C LEU A 111 -0.20 -4.48 7.36
N PRO A 112 -0.01 -3.17 7.62
CA PRO A 112 1.30 -2.56 7.51
C PRO A 112 2.29 -3.38 8.33
N SER A 113 3.45 -3.64 7.75
CA SER A 113 4.47 -4.45 8.40
C SER A 113 4.73 -3.89 9.80
N ILE A 114 4.86 -4.76 10.81
CA ILE A 114 5.25 -4.35 12.18
C ILE A 114 6.49 -3.44 12.14
N VAL A 115 7.40 -3.68 11.18
CA VAL A 115 8.59 -2.85 10.96
C VAL A 115 8.21 -1.42 10.57
N GLN A 116 7.22 -1.23 9.69
CA GLN A 116 6.74 0.10 9.30
C GLN A 116 6.05 0.81 10.47
N ILE A 117 5.25 0.10 11.27
CA ILE A 117 4.62 0.65 12.47
C ILE A 117 5.70 1.11 13.46
N VAL A 118 6.71 0.27 13.72
CA VAL A 118 7.82 0.61 14.63
C VAL A 118 8.62 1.80 14.12
N MET A 119 8.89 1.90 12.81
CA MET A 119 9.63 3.02 12.22
C MET A 119 8.85 4.34 12.29
N VAL A 120 7.53 4.31 12.04
CA VAL A 120 6.66 5.50 12.15
C VAL A 120 6.56 5.96 13.61
N VAL A 121 6.39 5.02 14.54
CA VAL A 121 6.34 5.32 15.97
C VAL A 121 7.67 5.87 16.46
N ALA A 122 8.79 5.27 16.07
CA ALA A 122 10.13 5.75 16.41
C ALA A 122 10.34 7.18 15.88
N ALA A 123 10.02 7.44 14.61
CA ALA A 123 10.11 8.78 14.03
C ALA A 123 9.26 9.80 14.80
N ALA A 124 8.01 9.46 15.15
CA ALA A 124 7.14 10.34 15.93
C ALA A 124 7.74 10.69 17.31
N PHE A 125 8.38 9.74 17.99
CA PHE A 125 9.07 9.99 19.25
C PHE A 125 10.33 10.85 19.11
N PHE A 126 11.03 10.79 17.98
CA PHE A 126 12.17 11.67 17.71
C PHE A 126 11.73 13.12 17.44
N PHE A 127 10.60 13.34 16.77
CA PHE A 127 10.08 14.68 16.49
C PHE A 127 9.32 15.32 17.66
N GLN A 128 8.83 14.55 18.63
CA GLN A 128 8.24 15.10 19.86
C GLN A 128 9.28 15.63 20.87
N LYS A 129 10.57 15.39 20.62
CA LYS A 129 11.67 15.78 21.52
C LYS A 129 12.38 17.08 21.13
N PHE A 130 11.87 17.79 20.12
CA PHE A 130 12.34 19.11 19.68
C PHE A 130 11.22 20.14 19.78
#